data_AF-A0A2V9N6Q2-F1
#
_entry.id   AF-A0A2V9N6Q2-F1
#
_cell.length_a   1.000
_cell.length_b   1.000
_cell.length_c   1.000
_cell.angle_alpha   90.00
_cell.angle_beta   90.00
_cell.angle_gamma   90.00
#
_symmetry.space_group_name_H-M   'P 1'
#
loop_
_entity.id
_entity.type
_entity.pdbx_description
1 polymer ?
#
loop_
_entity_poly.entity_id
_entity_poly.type
_entity_poly.pdbx_seq_one_letter_code
_entity_poly.pdbx_strand_id
1 'polypeptide(L)'
;MLFLKYLLLCGGIGMIAAAVAILARDFYFELKYRQSLATGTTSVSATPEIHWRPSIALALFAWGPILLALSIVVVPSGMGGVRVSQTSGTLPGTLYPGAHFVTPLAESLALFDTRDQLFTTGSIEDGKPEKKRTSNLDPLRVQAKEGLSLGFAITIRYRLDP
;
A
#
# COMPACT_ATOMS: atom_id res chain seq x y z
N MET A 1 -13.91 -9.61 -0.53
CA MET A 1 -12.46 -9.55 -0.88
C MET A 1 -11.69 -8.59 0.05
N LEU A 2 -12.02 -7.29 0.11
CA LEU A 2 -11.39 -6.35 1.06
C LEU A 2 -11.53 -6.79 2.52
N PHE A 3 -12.72 -7.24 2.94
CA PHE A 3 -12.92 -7.75 4.31
C PHE A 3 -11.95 -8.90 4.64
N LEU A 4 -11.82 -9.89 3.76
CA LEU A 4 -10.91 -11.01 3.94
C LEU A 4 -9.45 -10.55 4.03
N LYS A 5 -9.03 -9.63 3.14
CA LYS A 5 -7.69 -9.02 3.18
C LYS A 5 -7.41 -8.38 4.54
N TYR A 6 -8.32 -7.55 5.05
CA TYR A 6 -8.13 -6.89 6.34
C TYR A 6 -8.21 -7.86 7.51
N LEU A 7 -9.08 -8.87 7.45
CA LEU A 7 -9.15 -9.93 8.48
C LEU A 7 -7.82 -10.67 8.59
N LEU A 8 -7.24 -11.08 7.46
CA LEU A 8 -5.95 -11.77 7.41
C LEU A 8 -4.80 -10.87 7.89
N LEU A 9 -4.80 -9.60 7.47
CA LEU A 9 -3.79 -8.63 7.86
C LEU A 9 -3.83 -8.34 9.37
N CYS A 10 -5.03 -8.07 9.91
CA CYS A 10 -5.23 -7.87 11.34
C CYS A 10 -4.89 -9.13 12.14
N GLY A 11 -5.26 -10.33 11.67
CA GLY A 11 -4.90 -11.59 12.31
C GLY A 11 -3.38 -11.81 12.37
N GLY A 12 -2.68 -11.54 11.26
CA GLY A 12 -1.22 -11.56 11.19
C GLY A 12 -0.56 -10.60 12.17
N ILE A 13 -0.95 -9.33 12.13
CA ILE A 13 -0.43 -8.29 13.04
C ILE A 13 -0.74 -8.66 14.51
N GLY A 14 -1.94 -9.19 14.78
CA GLY A 14 -2.33 -9.63 16.12
C GLY A 14 -1.45 -10.76 16.65
N MET A 15 -1.05 -11.72 15.81
CA MET A 15 -0.12 -12.78 16.20
C MET A 15 1.28 -12.24 16.53
N ILE A 16 1.79 -11.28 15.74
CA ILE A 16 3.07 -10.62 16.03
C ILE A 16 2.98 -9.85 17.36
N ALA A 17 1.91 -9.08 17.56
CA ALA A 17 1.69 -8.34 18.80
C ALA A 17 1.62 -9.27 20.02
N ALA A 18 0.94 -10.41 19.90
CA ALA A 18 0.88 -11.43 20.94
C ALA A 18 2.27 -12.03 21.24
N ALA A 19 3.07 -12.35 20.20
CA ALA A 19 4.43 -12.86 20.37
C ALA A 19 5.33 -11.86 21.13
N VAL A 20 5.24 -10.57 20.77
CA VAL A 20 5.97 -9.49 21.46
C VAL A 20 5.49 -9.35 22.91
N ALA A 21 4.19 -9.39 23.15
CA ALA A 21 3.62 -9.28 24.50
C ALA A 21 4.07 -10.43 25.41
N ILE A 22 4.13 -11.67 24.91
CA ILE A 22 4.64 -12.82 25.65
C ILE A 22 6.11 -12.61 26.02
N LEU A 23 6.96 -12.22 25.06
CA LEU A 23 8.38 -11.97 25.33
C LEU A 23 8.60 -10.82 26.31
N ALA A 24 7.84 -9.72 26.18
CA ALA A 24 7.93 -8.58 27.09
C ALA A 24 7.51 -8.97 28.52
N ARG A 25 6.46 -9.79 28.66
CA ARG A 25 6.01 -10.33 29.95
C ARG A 25 7.07 -11.22 30.59
N ASP A 26 7.65 -12.15 29.84
CA ASP A 26 8.68 -13.05 30.35
C ASP A 26 9.94 -12.28 30.77
N PHE A 27 10.33 -11.28 29.98
CA PHE A 27 11.46 -10.40 30.31
C PHE A 27 11.19 -9.57 31.57
N TYR A 28 9.96 -9.07 31.74
CA TYR A 28 9.57 -8.35 32.94
C TYR A 28 9.65 -9.23 34.20
N PHE A 29 9.20 -10.48 34.13
CA PHE A 29 9.30 -11.42 35.25
C PHE A 29 10.75 -11.79 35.57
N GLU A 30 11.60 -12.00 34.56
CA GLU A 30 13.03 -12.25 34.75
C GLU A 30 13.73 -11.07 35.44
N LEU A 31 13.44 -9.83 35.02
CA LEU A 31 13.97 -8.63 35.68
C LEU A 31 13.54 -8.54 37.15
N LYS A 32 12.27 -8.85 37.44
CA LYS A 32 11.75 -8.86 38.82
C LYS A 32 12.38 -9.98 39.66
N TYR A 33 12.57 -11.16 39.10
CA TYR A 33 13.24 -12.28 39.75
C TYR A 33 14.70 -11.95 40.10
N ARG A 34 15.44 -11.34 39.18
CA ARG A 34 16.80 -10.86 39.43
C ARG A 34 16.86 -9.79 40.52
N GLN A 35 15.89 -8.88 40.57
CA GLN A 35 15.79 -7.86 41.62
C GLN A 35 15.54 -8.48 43.00
N SER A 36 14.67 -9.50 43.10
CA SER A 36 14.41 -10.18 44.38
C SER A 36 15.61 -10.98 44.87
N LEU A 37 16.35 -11.63 43.96
CA LEU A 37 17.61 -12.31 44.30
C LEU A 37 18.66 -11.34 44.86
N ALA A 38 18.80 -10.16 44.25
CA ALA A 38 19.74 -9.13 44.70
C ALA A 38 19.36 -8.52 46.06
N THR A 39 18.07 -8.53 46.42
CA THR A 39 17.56 -7.92 47.67
C THR A 39 17.49 -8.92 48.83
N GLY A 40 17.71 -10.21 48.59
CA GLY A 40 17.79 -11.24 49.65
C GLY A 40 16.45 -11.62 50.29
N THR A 41 15.31 -11.26 49.69
CA THR A 41 13.98 -11.64 50.20
C THR A 41 13.67 -13.10 49.87
N THR A 42 13.77 -13.97 50.88
CA THR A 42 13.47 -15.40 50.82
C THR A 42 11.98 -15.69 50.65
N SER A 43 11.52 -15.65 49.40
CA SER A 43 10.49 -16.56 48.90
C SER A 43 10.77 -16.75 47.41
N VAL A 44 11.67 -17.68 47.09
CA VAL A 44 12.06 -17.99 45.70
C VAL A 44 10.84 -18.58 45.01
N SER A 45 10.04 -17.72 44.38
CA SER A 45 9.06 -18.13 43.38
C SER A 45 9.82 -18.83 42.25
N ALA A 46 9.20 -19.85 41.65
CA ALA A 46 9.80 -20.71 40.64
C ALA A 46 10.53 -19.90 39.56
N THR A 47 11.67 -20.42 39.08
CA THR A 47 12.46 -19.80 38.02
C THR A 47 11.58 -19.48 36.82
N PRO A 48 11.50 -18.22 36.36
CA PRO A 48 10.67 -17.86 35.22
C PRO A 48 11.21 -18.56 33.96
N GLU A 49 10.34 -19.32 33.28
CA GLU A 49 10.67 -19.92 32.00
C GLU A 49 10.47 -18.90 30.88
N ILE A 50 11.48 -18.74 30.01
CA ILE A 50 11.42 -17.84 28.87
C ILE A 50 10.85 -18.61 27.67
N HIS A 51 9.65 -18.23 27.22
CA HIS A 51 8.93 -18.89 26.12
C HIS A 51 9.41 -18.38 24.74
N TRP A 52 10.73 -18.36 24.51
CA TRP A 52 11.29 -17.81 23.27
C TRP A 52 10.91 -18.62 22.02
N ARG A 53 10.90 -19.95 22.11
CA ARG A 53 10.56 -20.85 21.00
C ARG A 53 9.13 -20.66 20.50
N PRO A 54 8.08 -20.74 21.35
CA PRO A 54 6.71 -20.53 20.88
C PRO A 54 6.46 -19.11 20.41
N SER A 55 7.10 -18.09 21.01
CA SER A 55 6.97 -16.70 20.52
C SER A 55 7.57 -16.51 19.14
N ILE A 56 8.76 -17.06 18.87
CA ILE A 56 9.35 -17.01 17.52
C ILE A 56 8.50 -17.80 16.53
N ALA A 57 8.03 -18.99 16.92
CA ALA A 57 7.16 -19.79 16.08
C ALA A 57 5.88 -19.01 15.72
N LEU A 58 5.24 -18.35 16.68
CA LEU A 58 4.06 -17.53 16.46
C LEU A 58 4.33 -16.36 15.50
N ALA A 59 5.49 -15.69 15.66
CA ALA A 59 5.91 -14.62 14.76
C ALA A 59 6.14 -15.12 13.32
N LEU A 60 6.74 -16.30 13.15
CA LEU A 60 6.91 -16.92 11.84
C LEU A 60 5.57 -17.34 11.21
N PHE A 61 4.66 -17.92 12.00
CA PHE A 61 3.32 -18.27 11.53
C PHE A 61 2.50 -17.05 11.12
N ALA A 62 2.75 -15.88 11.73
CA ALA A 62 2.09 -14.64 11.35
C ALA A 62 2.37 -14.21 9.91
N TRP A 63 3.50 -14.62 9.34
CA TRP A 63 3.86 -14.27 7.97
C TRP A 63 2.90 -14.88 6.93
N GLY A 64 2.37 -16.07 7.19
CA GLY A 64 1.42 -16.76 6.29
C GLY A 64 0.21 -15.91 5.92
N PRO A 65 -0.64 -15.51 6.89
CA PRO A 65 -1.81 -14.68 6.59
C PRO A 65 -1.44 -13.27 6.12
N ILE A 66 -0.30 -12.70 6.54
CA ILE A 66 0.16 -11.39 6.04
C ILE A 66 0.47 -11.47 4.55
N LEU A 67 1.26 -12.46 4.12
CA LEU A 67 1.58 -12.65 2.70
C LEU A 67 0.34 -12.93 1.87
N LEU A 68 -0.60 -13.72 2.40
CA LEU A 68 -1.86 -14.01 1.73
C LEU A 68 -2.77 -12.76 1.65
N ALA A 69 -2.73 -11.87 2.64
CA ALA A 69 -3.42 -10.58 2.57
C ALA A 69 -2.79 -9.65 1.53
N LEU A 70 -1.47 -9.63 1.44
CA LEU A 70 -0.72 -8.79 0.49
C LEU A 70 -0.90 -9.26 -0.96
N SER A 71 -1.14 -10.54 -1.20
CA SER A 71 -1.40 -11.07 -2.54
C SER A 71 -2.75 -10.64 -3.12
N ILE A 72 -3.70 -10.22 -2.26
CA ILE A 72 -5.03 -9.77 -2.69
C ILE A 72 -4.96 -8.28 -3.02
N VAL A 73 -5.16 -7.96 -4.29
CA VAL A 73 -5.26 -6.59 -4.78
C VAL A 73 -6.64 -6.37 -5.39
N VAL A 74 -7.22 -5.20 -5.12
CA VAL A 74 -8.53 -4.83 -5.64
C VAL A 74 -8.37 -3.63 -6.54
N VAL A 75 -8.74 -3.79 -7.80
CA VAL A 75 -8.83 -2.74 -8.80
C VAL A 75 -10.20 -2.08 -8.67
N PRO A 76 -10.26 -0.78 -8.31
CA PRO A 76 -11.52 -0.06 -8.20
C PRO A 76 -12.25 0.05 -9.55
N SER A 77 -13.55 0.34 -9.49
CA SER A 77 -14.34 0.59 -10.69
C SER A 77 -13.88 1.87 -11.41
N GLY A 78 -13.73 1.76 -12.74
CA GLY A 78 -13.20 2.83 -13.58
C GLY A 78 -11.69 3.03 -13.44
N MET A 79 -10.97 2.05 -12.89
CA MET A 79 -9.52 1.98 -12.98
C MET A 79 -9.09 0.71 -13.72
N GLY A 80 -7.99 0.81 -14.44
CA GLY A 80 -7.26 -0.32 -15.02
C GLY A 80 -5.94 -0.49 -14.27
N GLY A 81 -5.58 -1.73 -13.95
CA GLY A 81 -4.34 -2.05 -13.26
C GLY A 81 -3.26 -2.55 -14.22
N VAL A 82 -2.08 -1.94 -14.22
CA VAL A 82 -0.91 -2.44 -14.95
C VAL A 82 0.03 -3.12 -13.96
N ARG A 83 0.36 -4.38 -14.21
CA ARG A 83 1.29 -5.15 -13.37
C ARG A 83 2.73 -4.74 -13.69
N VAL A 84 3.50 -4.48 -12.65
CA VAL A 84 4.92 -4.18 -12.73
C VAL A 84 5.67 -5.16 -11.86
N SER A 85 6.42 -6.06 -12.49
CA SER A 85 7.39 -6.91 -11.81
C SER A 85 8.61 -6.08 -11.40
N GLN A 86 9.09 -6.29 -10.18
CA GLN A 86 10.32 -5.66 -9.70
C GLN A 86 11.57 -6.12 -10.47
N THR A 87 11.53 -7.30 -11.10
CA THR A 87 12.67 -7.88 -11.83
C THR A 87 12.59 -7.68 -13.34
N SER A 88 11.38 -7.71 -13.90
CA SER A 88 11.16 -7.70 -15.36
C SER A 88 10.45 -6.44 -15.87
N GLY A 89 10.11 -5.50 -15.00
CA GLY A 89 9.38 -4.28 -15.36
C GLY A 89 7.90 -4.55 -15.65
N THR A 90 7.32 -3.82 -16.59
CA THR A 90 5.88 -3.93 -16.92
C THR A 90 5.55 -5.29 -17.51
N LEU A 91 4.63 -6.01 -16.88
CA LEU A 91 4.14 -7.29 -17.37
C LEU A 91 3.00 -7.08 -18.38
N PRO A 92 2.88 -7.92 -19.41
CA PRO A 92 1.77 -7.86 -20.35
C PRO A 92 0.47 -8.26 -19.65
N GLY A 93 -0.62 -7.58 -20.00
CA GLY A 93 -1.95 -7.83 -19.46
C GLY A 93 -2.37 -6.78 -18.43
N THR A 94 -3.45 -6.08 -18.75
CA THR A 94 -4.11 -5.15 -17.86
C THR A 94 -5.14 -5.89 -17.00
N LEU A 95 -5.25 -5.47 -15.74
CA LEU A 95 -6.22 -5.96 -14.79
C LEU A 95 -7.45 -5.08 -14.84
N TYR A 96 -8.57 -5.66 -15.27
CA TYR A 96 -9.88 -5.01 -15.20
C TYR A 96 -10.36 -4.85 -13.75
N PRO A 97 -11.32 -3.95 -13.49
CA PRO A 97 -11.94 -3.80 -12.18
C PRO A 97 -12.35 -5.13 -11.55
N GLY A 98 -11.93 -5.36 -10.30
CA GLY A 98 -12.13 -6.64 -9.64
C GLY A 98 -11.07 -6.95 -8.59
N ALA A 99 -11.20 -8.11 -7.96
CA ALA A 99 -10.20 -8.62 -7.03
C ALA A 99 -9.33 -9.65 -7.74
N HIS A 100 -8.01 -9.47 -7.62
CA HIS A 100 -7.03 -10.30 -8.31
C HIS A 100 -5.96 -10.74 -7.32
N PHE A 101 -5.39 -11.92 -7.60
CA PHE A 101 -4.24 -12.43 -6.88
C PHE A 101 -2.97 -12.09 -7.64
N VAL A 102 -2.05 -11.42 -6.95
CA VAL A 102 -0.71 -11.09 -7.45
C VAL A 102 0.34 -11.69 -6.53
N THR A 103 1.54 -11.92 -7.04
CA THR A 103 2.63 -12.40 -6.18
C THR A 103 3.08 -11.26 -5.27
N PRO A 104 2.86 -11.36 -3.93
CA PRO A 104 3.21 -10.28 -3.03
C PRO A 104 4.73 -10.07 -3.07
N LEU A 105 5.18 -8.81 -2.91
CA LEU A 105 6.59 -8.38 -2.90
C LEU A 105 7.30 -8.40 -4.26
N ALA A 106 6.95 -9.31 -5.17
CA ALA A 106 7.55 -9.39 -6.50
C ALA A 106 6.82 -8.52 -7.54
N GLU A 107 5.51 -8.33 -7.35
CA GLU A 107 4.67 -7.55 -8.27
C GLU A 107 4.04 -6.34 -7.58
N SER A 108 4.04 -5.23 -8.32
CA SER A 108 3.37 -3.98 -7.99
C SER A 108 2.23 -3.74 -8.98
N LEU A 109 1.18 -3.06 -8.53
CA LEU A 109 0.08 -2.65 -9.39
C LEU A 109 0.03 -1.12 -9.50
N ALA A 110 0.22 -0.62 -10.72
CA ALA A 110 -0.05 0.78 -11.04
C ALA A 110 -1.50 0.91 -11.51
N LEU A 111 -2.28 1.77 -10.85
CA LEU A 111 -3.68 2.03 -11.21
C LEU A 111 -3.76 3.27 -12.09
N PHE A 112 -4.45 3.12 -13.21
CA PHE A 112 -4.76 4.20 -14.14
C PHE A 112 -6.26 4.41 -14.20
N ASP A 113 -6.68 5.66 -14.28
CA ASP A 113 -8.09 6.00 -14.44
C ASP A 113 -8.53 5.72 -15.88
N THR A 114 -9.49 4.81 -16.04
CA THR A 114 -10.05 4.44 -17.34
C THR A 114 -11.38 5.15 -17.58
N ARG A 115 -11.71 6.18 -16.80
CA ARG A 115 -12.86 7.04 -17.03
C ARG A 115 -12.52 8.12 -18.05
N ASP A 116 -13.54 8.80 -18.53
CA ASP A 116 -13.38 9.92 -19.45
C ASP A 116 -12.70 11.09 -18.76
N GLN A 117 -11.65 11.60 -19.38
CA GLN A 117 -10.90 12.76 -18.96
C GLN A 117 -11.05 13.86 -19.99
N LEU A 118 -11.17 15.11 -19.52
CA LEU A 118 -11.11 16.29 -20.37
C LEU A 118 -9.74 16.94 -20.19
N PHE A 119 -9.05 17.15 -21.30
CA PHE A 119 -7.85 17.95 -21.37
C PHE A 119 -8.14 19.21 -22.17
N THR A 120 -8.02 20.36 -21.53
CA THR A 120 -8.25 21.67 -22.15
C THR A 120 -6.93 22.41 -22.24
N THR A 121 -6.57 22.91 -23.42
CA THR A 121 -5.44 23.84 -23.58
C THR A 121 -5.93 25.28 -23.46
N GLY A 122 -5.24 26.10 -22.66
CA GLY A 122 -5.62 27.50 -22.40
C GLY A 122 -6.25 27.70 -21.02
N SER A 123 -6.17 28.93 -20.51
CA SER A 123 -6.71 29.31 -19.20
C SER A 123 -8.23 29.18 -19.16
N ILE A 124 -8.73 28.22 -18.38
CA ILE A 124 -10.11 28.25 -17.89
C ILE A 124 -10.14 29.29 -16.77
N GLU A 125 -10.76 30.43 -17.02
CA GLU A 125 -10.99 31.47 -16.01
C GLU A 125 -12.14 31.06 -15.09
N ASP A 126 -12.02 29.91 -14.42
CA ASP A 126 -12.98 29.47 -13.39
C ASP A 126 -12.37 29.63 -12.01
N GLY A 127 -12.86 30.65 -11.30
CA GLY A 127 -12.43 31.01 -9.95
C GLY A 127 -12.77 29.95 -8.91
N LYS A 128 -11.86 28.98 -8.71
CA LYS A 128 -11.69 28.26 -7.43
C LYS A 128 -10.31 27.59 -7.35
N PRO A 129 -9.57 27.73 -6.23
CA PRO A 129 -8.21 27.22 -6.11
C PRO A 129 -8.23 25.74 -5.73
N GLU A 130 -8.42 24.84 -6.69
CA GLU A 130 -8.12 23.43 -6.47
C GLU A 130 -6.67 23.11 -6.87
N LYS A 131 -5.94 22.67 -5.85
CA LYS A 131 -4.55 22.20 -5.84
C LYS A 131 -4.03 21.64 -7.19
N LYS A 132 -3.11 22.40 -7.78
CA LYS A 132 -1.80 21.94 -8.27
C LYS A 132 -1.83 20.66 -9.15
N ARG A 133 -2.52 20.72 -10.29
CA ARG A 133 -2.12 19.95 -11.48
C ARG A 133 -1.34 20.90 -12.40
N THR A 134 -0.02 20.82 -12.31
CA THR A 134 0.94 21.60 -13.10
C THR A 134 0.93 21.13 -14.55
N SER A 135 -0.10 21.48 -15.31
CA SER A 135 0.03 21.59 -16.77
C SER A 135 0.06 23.08 -17.07
N ASN A 136 1.14 23.58 -17.66
CA ASN A 136 1.18 24.94 -18.19
C ASN A 136 0.03 25.07 -19.21
N LEU A 137 -1.07 25.69 -18.80
CA LEU A 137 -2.27 25.91 -19.61
C LEU A 137 -2.04 27.09 -20.57
N ASP A 138 -0.88 27.13 -21.23
CA ASP A 138 -0.65 28.09 -22.29
C ASP A 138 -1.44 27.64 -23.53
N PRO A 139 -2.18 28.54 -24.19
CA PRO A 139 -2.85 28.22 -25.45
C PRO A 139 -1.80 27.79 -26.48
N LEU A 140 -2.14 26.80 -27.31
CA LEU A 140 -1.21 26.30 -28.32
C LEU A 140 -0.99 27.40 -29.36
N ARG A 141 0.20 28.00 -29.36
CA ARG A 141 0.59 29.03 -30.34
C ARG A 141 1.14 28.36 -31.58
N VAL A 142 0.45 28.54 -32.70
CA VAL A 142 0.89 28.04 -34.02
C VAL A 142 0.87 29.20 -35.02
N GLN A 143 1.72 29.12 -36.03
CA GLN A 143 1.77 30.13 -37.09
C GLN A 143 1.09 29.57 -38.34
N ALA A 144 0.14 30.32 -38.90
CA ALA A 144 -0.51 29.99 -40.15
C ALA A 144 0.49 30.07 -41.32
N LYS A 145 0.15 29.42 -42.45
CA LYS A 145 0.94 29.47 -43.68
C LYS A 145 1.19 30.91 -44.18
N GLU A 146 0.28 31.83 -43.84
CA GLU A 146 0.34 33.26 -44.16
C GLU A 146 1.23 34.07 -43.21
N GLY A 147 1.85 33.43 -42.20
CA GLY A 147 2.69 34.08 -41.20
C GLY A 147 1.94 34.62 -39.98
N LEU A 148 0.61 34.45 -39.90
CA LEU A 148 -0.21 34.91 -38.78
C LEU A 148 -0.07 33.99 -37.55
N SER A 149 0.22 34.56 -36.37
CA SER A 149 0.24 33.80 -35.11
C SER A 149 -1.19 33.58 -34.59
N LEU A 150 -1.57 32.32 -34.40
CA LEU A 150 -2.87 31.88 -33.90
C LEU A 150 -2.70 31.19 -32.55
N GLY A 151 -3.59 31.47 -31.59
CA GLY A 151 -3.67 30.77 -30.31
C GLY A 151 -4.88 29.85 -30.29
N PHE A 152 -4.67 28.53 -30.17
CA PHE A 152 -5.74 27.55 -30.10
C PHE A 152 -6.02 27.11 -28.65
N ALA A 153 -7.29 27.22 -28.26
CA ALA A 153 -7.83 26.56 -27.08
C ALA A 153 -8.60 25.32 -27.53
N ILE A 154 -8.09 24.14 -27.20
CA ILE A 154 -8.63 22.86 -27.65
C ILE A 154 -9.03 22.07 -26.40
N THR A 155 -10.26 21.58 -26.39
CA THR A 155 -10.74 20.64 -25.37
C THR A 155 -10.85 19.26 -25.98
N ILE A 156 -10.07 18.32 -25.46
CA ILE A 156 -10.04 16.93 -25.88
C ILE A 156 -10.67 16.08 -24.77
N ARG A 157 -11.76 15.38 -25.09
CA ARG A 157 -12.28 14.31 -24.24
C ARG A 157 -11.65 12.99 -24.69
N TYR A 158 -10.95 12.33 -23.78
CA TYR A 158 -10.31 11.04 -24.05
C TYR A 158 -10.58 10.06 -22.92
N ARG A 159 -10.40 8.78 -23.20
CA ARG A 159 -10.50 7.69 -22.23
C ARG A 159 -9.36 6.72 -22.48
N LEU A 160 -8.75 6.23 -21.41
CA LEU A 160 -7.77 5.15 -21.50
C LEU A 160 -8.52 3.82 -21.63
N ASP A 161 -8.23 3.08 -22.70
CA ASP A 161 -8.74 1.72 -22.91
C ASP A 161 -7.62 0.72 -22.59
N PRO A 162 -7.75 -0.08 -21.52
CA PRO A 162 -6.73 -0.99 -21.03
C PRO A 162 -6.73 -2.35 -21.74
#